data_AF-A0A5C6TDV5-F1
#
_entry.id   AF-A0A5C6TDV5-F1
#
_cell.length_a   1.000
_cell.length_b   1.000
_cell.length_c   1.000
_cell.angle_alpha   90.00
_cell.angle_beta   90.00
_cell.angle_gamma   90.00
#
_symmetry.space_group_name_H-M   'P 1'
#
loop_
_entity.id
_entity.type
_entity.pdbx_description
1 polymer ?
#
loop_
_entity_poly.entity_id
_entity_poly.type
_entity_poly.pdbx_seq_one_letter_code
_entity_poly.pdbx_strand_id
1 'polypeptide(L)'
;MVRYSILAVAFAILGAEASPCRPTTATSVAEASSTIASDTTVTTLATAVTTAFSETTSTALEETASTAVAESTTTTEAPACVETQVVINPGFDDSDNNKSPWFGDGSITTDGPNTAPNAISFVFTNGQGNAQISQTLSNLDGTYRLAYKWGVFSGVNVGAGFSCGITPKIGDNTLLSAYPYEYVGWTPQSQIWSSAGNVVAQADLSFVLQCSGEYDQLTINIDDITFTKLCGPQAN
;
A
#
# COMPACT_ATOMS: atom_id res chain seq x y z
N MET A 1 20.90 25.83 -65.07
CA MET A 1 22.13 25.09 -64.70
C MET A 1 23.24 26.12 -64.54
N VAL A 2 23.49 26.57 -63.31
CA VAL A 2 24.54 27.54 -62.99
C VAL A 2 25.31 26.96 -61.81
N ARG A 3 26.60 26.72 -62.01
CA ARG A 3 27.59 26.30 -61.02
C ARG A 3 28.37 27.53 -60.56
N TYR A 4 28.83 27.56 -59.31
CA TYR A 4 30.10 28.09 -58.76
C TYR A 4 29.92 28.12 -57.22
N SER A 5 30.55 27.22 -56.44
CA SER A 5 31.94 27.23 -55.95
C SER A 5 32.08 27.82 -54.53
N ILE A 6 32.15 26.89 -53.59
CA ILE A 6 32.79 26.81 -52.26
C ILE A 6 33.65 28.01 -51.81
N LEU A 7 33.43 28.45 -50.57
CA LEU A 7 34.50 28.93 -49.68
C LEU A 7 34.15 28.54 -48.23
N ALA A 8 34.92 27.61 -47.69
CA ALA A 8 34.95 27.26 -46.28
C ALA A 8 35.83 28.27 -45.53
N VAL A 9 35.35 28.78 -44.39
CA VAL A 9 36.16 29.57 -43.46
C VAL A 9 36.09 28.89 -42.11
N ALA A 10 37.22 28.28 -41.72
CA ALA A 10 37.46 27.75 -40.39
C ALA A 10 38.12 28.86 -39.55
N PHE A 11 37.51 29.21 -38.42
CA PHE A 11 38.18 29.96 -37.36
C PHE A 11 38.36 29.06 -36.15
N ALA A 12 39.60 28.59 -35.96
CA ALA A 12 40.08 28.07 -34.70
C ALA A 12 40.61 29.25 -33.88
N ILE A 13 40.10 29.44 -32.67
CA ILE A 13 40.72 30.31 -31.67
C ILE A 13 40.90 29.49 -30.40
N LEU A 14 42.16 29.20 -30.12
CA LEU A 14 42.65 28.68 -28.85
C LEU A 14 42.54 29.79 -27.80
N GLY A 15 41.97 29.45 -26.64
CA GLY A 15 41.99 30.28 -25.44
C GLY A 15 42.20 29.38 -24.24
N ALA A 16 43.47 29.08 -23.94
CA ALA A 16 43.90 28.54 -22.67
C ALA A 16 44.30 29.72 -21.79
N GLU A 17 43.62 29.93 -20.67
CA GLU A 17 44.10 30.76 -19.57
C GLU A 17 44.02 29.94 -18.29
N ALA A 18 45.19 29.62 -17.76
CA ALA A 18 45.39 29.00 -16.45
C ALA A 18 45.81 30.10 -15.48
N SER A 19 45.26 30.12 -14.25
CA SER A 19 46.00 30.43 -13.01
C SER A 19 45.11 30.49 -11.75
N PRO A 20 45.69 30.35 -10.54
CA PRO A 20 45.15 29.47 -9.50
C PRO A 20 44.89 30.16 -8.13
N CYS A 21 44.37 29.35 -7.19
CA CYS A 21 44.40 29.49 -5.73
C CYS A 21 43.74 30.72 -5.07
N ARG A 22 42.62 30.49 -4.37
CA ARG A 22 42.30 31.26 -3.15
C ARG A 22 42.18 30.30 -1.95
N PRO A 23 42.95 30.53 -0.87
CA PRO A 23 42.83 29.72 0.33
C PRO A 23 41.68 30.17 1.23
N THR A 24 41.02 29.16 1.78
CA THR A 24 40.52 28.98 3.16
C THR A 24 39.85 30.16 3.89
N THR A 25 38.59 29.97 4.26
CA THR A 25 38.12 30.35 5.60
C THR A 25 37.41 29.14 6.20
N ALA A 26 38.10 28.47 7.11
CA ALA A 26 37.51 27.59 8.09
C ALA A 26 37.07 28.46 9.26
N THR A 27 35.80 28.39 9.64
CA THR A 27 35.33 28.85 10.95
C THR A 27 34.99 27.60 11.75
N SER A 28 35.65 27.47 12.89
CA SER A 28 35.56 26.37 13.83
C SER A 28 35.12 26.88 15.21
N VAL A 29 34.39 26.03 15.96
CA VAL A 29 34.19 26.04 17.44
C VAL A 29 33.16 27.08 17.97
N ALA A 30 32.23 26.83 18.92
CA ALA A 30 31.92 25.72 19.84
C ALA A 30 30.43 25.73 20.28
N GLU A 31 29.99 24.54 20.70
CA GLU A 31 29.04 24.16 21.76
C GLU A 31 27.81 25.04 22.13
N ALA A 32 26.64 24.42 22.01
CA ALA A 32 25.66 24.42 23.08
C ALA A 32 25.05 23.01 23.19
N SER A 33 25.46 22.28 24.24
CA SER A 33 24.78 21.09 24.74
C SER A 33 23.38 21.45 25.23
N SER A 34 22.37 20.67 24.82
CA SER A 34 21.14 20.54 25.60
C SER A 34 20.69 19.09 25.60
N THR A 35 20.95 18.46 26.74
CA THR A 35 20.40 17.21 27.22
C THR A 35 18.91 17.42 27.51
N ILE A 36 18.03 16.66 26.85
CA ILE A 36 16.73 16.31 27.45
C ILE A 36 16.72 14.82 27.70
N ALA A 37 16.53 14.52 28.99
CA ALA A 37 16.61 13.23 29.61
C ALA A 37 15.53 12.28 29.07
N SER A 38 15.95 11.04 28.83
CA SER A 38 15.08 9.87 28.87
C SER A 38 14.55 9.70 30.28
N ASP A 39 13.23 9.62 30.45
CA ASP A 39 12.65 8.94 31.60
C ASP A 39 11.74 7.81 31.11
N THR A 40 12.33 6.63 31.20
CA THR A 40 11.71 5.32 31.13
C THR A 40 10.95 5.10 32.43
N THR A 41 9.64 4.90 32.37
CA THR A 41 8.92 4.20 33.44
C THR A 41 8.29 2.93 32.88
N VAL A 42 9.08 1.86 33.01
CA VAL A 42 8.55 0.50 33.12
C VAL A 42 7.76 0.42 34.42
N THR A 43 6.51 0.00 34.37
CA THR A 43 5.87 -0.59 35.56
C THR A 43 5.33 -1.95 35.20
N THR A 44 5.95 -2.91 35.85
CA THR A 44 5.76 -4.35 35.83
C THR A 44 4.42 -4.78 36.44
N LEU A 45 3.91 -5.88 35.90
CA LEU A 45 2.99 -6.84 36.49
C LEU A 45 3.14 -7.01 38.01
N ALA A 46 2.02 -7.08 38.74
CA ALA A 46 1.92 -7.83 39.99
C ALA A 46 0.51 -8.41 40.18
N THR A 47 0.49 -9.75 40.15
CA THR A 47 -0.54 -10.71 40.54
C THR A 47 -0.83 -10.70 42.05
N ALA A 48 -1.98 -11.30 42.43
CA ALA A 48 -2.37 -11.92 43.72
C ALA A 48 -3.57 -11.19 44.39
N VAL A 49 -4.80 -11.72 44.38
CA VAL A 49 -5.39 -12.96 44.96
C VAL A 49 -5.73 -12.84 46.46
N THR A 50 -7.00 -13.14 46.75
CA THR A 50 -7.68 -13.69 47.96
C THR A 50 -8.22 -12.84 49.11
N THR A 51 -9.47 -13.23 49.46
CA THR A 51 -10.13 -13.37 50.79
C THR A 51 -10.44 -12.09 51.57
N ALA A 52 -11.58 -11.91 52.23
CA ALA A 52 -12.75 -12.73 52.54
C ALA A 52 -13.92 -11.78 52.89
N PHE A 53 -15.17 -12.23 52.80
CA PHE A 53 -16.14 -11.93 53.85
C PHE A 53 -17.13 -13.09 53.96
N SER A 54 -17.07 -13.72 55.12
CA SER A 54 -18.01 -14.72 55.60
C SER A 54 -19.04 -14.00 56.45
N GLU A 55 -20.31 -14.36 56.30
CA GLU A 55 -21.39 -14.37 57.29
C GLU A 55 -22.72 -14.21 56.57
N THR A 56 -23.56 -15.25 56.60
CA THR A 56 -24.88 -15.17 57.24
C THR A 56 -25.40 -16.59 57.43
N THR A 57 -25.71 -16.88 58.68
CA THR A 57 -26.32 -18.10 59.19
C THR A 57 -27.80 -18.15 58.85
N SER A 58 -28.31 -19.34 58.56
CA SER A 58 -29.50 -19.95 59.18
C SER A 58 -30.64 -20.42 58.26
N THR A 59 -31.04 -21.65 58.61
CA THR A 59 -32.36 -22.29 58.54
C THR A 59 -32.87 -22.96 57.26
N ALA A 60 -32.98 -24.28 57.41
CA ALA A 60 -33.57 -25.32 56.58
C ALA A 60 -35.00 -25.06 56.12
N LEU A 61 -35.35 -25.63 54.96
CA LEU A 61 -36.57 -26.41 54.77
C LEU A 61 -36.40 -27.34 53.55
N GLU A 62 -36.74 -28.61 53.72
CA GLU A 62 -36.79 -29.63 52.67
C GLU A 62 -37.92 -29.31 51.69
N GLU A 63 -37.61 -29.28 50.39
CA GLU A 63 -38.63 -29.41 49.35
C GLU A 63 -38.09 -30.30 48.22
N THR A 64 -38.84 -31.37 47.96
CA THR A 64 -38.54 -32.40 46.97
C THR A 64 -38.71 -31.85 45.56
N ALA A 65 -37.59 -31.53 44.89
CA ALA A 65 -37.59 -31.14 43.48
C ALA A 65 -37.08 -32.29 42.59
N SER A 66 -37.99 -32.82 41.77
CA SER A 66 -37.73 -33.84 40.76
C SER A 66 -36.70 -33.35 39.74
N THR A 67 -35.56 -34.02 39.64
CA THR A 67 -34.50 -33.71 38.69
C THR A 67 -34.87 -34.24 37.30
N ALA A 68 -35.49 -33.39 36.48
CA ALA A 68 -35.58 -33.64 35.04
C ALA A 68 -34.19 -33.36 34.43
N VAL A 69 -33.52 -34.42 34.00
CA VAL A 69 -32.27 -34.35 33.22
C VAL A 69 -32.64 -33.75 31.86
N ALA A 70 -32.42 -32.45 31.69
CA ALA A 70 -32.43 -31.84 30.38
C ALA A 70 -31.21 -32.37 29.62
N GLU A 71 -31.45 -33.19 28.59
CA GLU A 71 -30.42 -33.51 27.60
C GLU A 71 -29.94 -32.19 27.00
N SER A 72 -28.71 -31.81 27.32
CA SER A 72 -28.03 -30.69 26.65
C SER A 72 -27.75 -31.12 25.23
N THR A 73 -28.63 -30.75 24.31
CA THR A 73 -28.38 -30.87 22.86
C THR A 73 -27.18 -30.01 22.54
N THR A 74 -26.02 -30.65 22.40
CA THR A 74 -24.80 -30.00 21.94
C THR A 74 -25.02 -29.68 20.45
N THR A 75 -25.50 -28.47 20.18
CA THR A 75 -25.50 -27.93 18.81
C THR A 75 -24.06 -27.57 18.53
N THR A 76 -23.33 -28.47 17.86
CA THR A 76 -22.06 -28.12 17.24
C THR A 76 -22.37 -27.05 16.19
N GLU A 77 -22.15 -25.79 16.53
CA GLU A 77 -22.21 -24.71 15.55
C GLU A 77 -21.29 -25.07 14.39
N ALA A 78 -21.83 -24.96 13.18
CA ALA A 78 -21.02 -25.14 11.97
C ALA A 78 -19.82 -24.18 12.05
N PRO A 79 -18.63 -24.58 11.57
CA PRO A 79 -17.45 -23.74 11.64
C PRO A 79 -17.75 -22.35 11.11
N ALA A 80 -17.42 -21.33 11.91
CA ALA A 80 -17.56 -19.95 11.49
C ALA A 80 -16.78 -19.76 10.18
N CYS A 81 -17.46 -19.22 9.18
CA CYS A 81 -16.84 -18.91 7.92
C CYS A 81 -15.96 -17.67 8.10
N VAL A 82 -14.67 -17.77 7.76
CA VAL A 82 -13.70 -16.69 7.94
C VAL A 82 -13.18 -16.21 6.59
N GLU A 83 -13.33 -14.92 6.33
CA GLU A 83 -12.70 -14.26 5.18
C GLU A 83 -11.17 -14.32 5.30
N THR A 84 -10.47 -14.58 4.20
CA THR A 84 -9.01 -14.76 4.22
C THR A 84 -8.34 -13.81 3.22
N GLN A 85 -7.54 -12.87 3.73
CA GLN A 85 -6.64 -12.04 2.93
C GLN A 85 -5.54 -12.91 2.31
N VAL A 86 -5.26 -12.74 1.02
CA VAL A 86 -4.16 -13.47 0.35
C VAL A 86 -3.02 -12.58 -0.15
N VAL A 87 -3.20 -11.26 -0.17
CA VAL A 87 -2.10 -10.32 -0.45
C VAL A 87 -1.19 -10.18 0.75
N ILE A 88 0.11 -10.19 0.50
CA ILE A 88 1.17 -9.92 1.49
C ILE A 88 1.64 -8.47 1.30
N ASN A 89 1.99 -7.79 2.39
CA ASN A 89 2.42 -6.39 2.40
C ASN A 89 1.40 -5.44 1.71
N PRO A 90 0.14 -5.41 2.17
CA PRO A 90 -0.95 -4.67 1.50
C PRO A 90 -0.77 -3.14 1.51
N GLY A 91 -0.11 -2.59 2.54
CA GLY A 91 0.19 -1.16 2.69
C GLY A 91 1.64 -0.78 2.35
N PHE A 92 2.45 -1.73 1.86
CA PHE A 92 3.87 -1.51 1.57
C PHE A 92 4.72 -1.14 2.81
N ASP A 93 4.29 -1.52 4.00
CA ASP A 93 4.87 -1.14 5.29
C ASP A 93 5.95 -2.09 5.81
N ASP A 94 6.15 -3.25 5.17
CA ASP A 94 7.15 -4.23 5.63
C ASP A 94 8.60 -3.68 5.54
N SER A 95 8.84 -2.64 4.74
CA SER A 95 10.14 -1.98 4.59
C SER A 95 10.05 -0.58 3.95
N ASP A 96 10.87 0.36 4.43
CA ASP A 96 10.95 1.73 3.90
C ASP A 96 11.57 1.85 2.50
N ASN A 97 12.25 0.80 2.02
CA ASN A 97 12.97 0.85 0.74
C ASN A 97 12.77 -0.38 -0.14
N ASN A 98 11.97 -1.35 0.30
CA ASN A 98 11.69 -2.56 -0.44
C ASN A 98 10.19 -2.89 -0.44
N LYS A 99 9.60 -2.85 -1.63
CA LYS A 99 8.17 -3.17 -1.84
C LYS A 99 7.87 -4.67 -1.90
N SER A 100 8.86 -5.54 -1.72
CA SER A 100 8.67 -6.99 -1.70
C SER A 100 7.49 -7.40 -0.80
N PRO A 101 6.66 -8.38 -1.19
CA PRO A 101 6.81 -9.24 -2.37
C PRO A 101 6.15 -8.68 -3.65
N TRP A 102 5.92 -7.37 -3.73
CA TRP A 102 5.51 -6.73 -4.97
C TRP A 102 6.70 -6.55 -5.93
N PHE A 103 6.46 -6.78 -7.21
CA PHE A 103 7.42 -6.65 -8.30
C PHE A 103 6.93 -5.63 -9.33
N GLY A 104 7.87 -5.08 -10.11
CA GLY A 104 7.58 -4.13 -11.18
C GLY A 104 7.97 -2.69 -10.82
N ASP A 105 7.25 -1.76 -11.44
CA ASP A 105 7.46 -0.32 -11.36
C ASP A 105 7.01 0.25 -10.00
N GLY A 106 7.18 1.56 -9.87
CA GLY A 106 6.81 2.31 -8.68
C GLY A 106 7.86 2.20 -7.56
N SER A 107 7.86 3.21 -6.71
CA SER A 107 8.76 3.38 -5.59
C SER A 107 7.98 3.59 -4.30
N ILE A 108 8.49 3.08 -3.18
CA ILE A 108 7.94 3.38 -1.86
C ILE A 108 7.96 4.90 -1.65
N THR A 109 6.88 5.44 -1.12
CA THR A 109 6.78 6.83 -0.67
C THR A 109 6.24 6.88 0.75
N THR A 110 6.79 7.79 1.55
CA THR A 110 6.28 8.16 2.88
C THR A 110 5.52 9.49 2.85
N ASP A 111 5.43 10.12 1.68
CA ASP A 111 4.71 11.38 1.50
C ASP A 111 3.22 11.11 1.30
N GLY A 112 2.45 11.37 2.35
CA GLY A 112 0.99 11.27 2.36
C GLY A 112 0.41 9.87 2.05
N PRO A 113 0.91 8.78 2.67
CA PRO A 113 0.31 7.45 2.52
C PRO A 113 -1.16 7.47 2.97
N ASN A 114 -1.99 6.56 2.47
CA ASN A 114 -3.35 6.47 3.01
C ASN A 114 -3.30 5.89 4.42
N THR A 115 -2.55 4.81 4.59
CA THR A 115 -2.29 4.19 5.88
C THR A 115 -0.79 4.27 6.12
N ALA A 116 -0.38 4.97 7.16
CA ALA A 116 1.03 5.14 7.46
C ALA A 116 1.70 3.79 7.81
N PRO A 117 3.01 3.62 7.53
CA PRO A 117 3.94 4.63 7.01
C PRO A 117 4.06 4.81 5.49
N ASN A 118 3.69 3.82 4.68
CA ASN A 118 4.10 3.79 3.28
C ASN A 118 2.93 3.73 2.29
N ALA A 119 3.22 4.06 1.04
CA ALA A 119 2.40 3.77 -0.13
C ALA A 119 3.32 3.49 -1.32
N ILE A 120 2.76 3.02 -2.43
CA ILE A 120 3.52 2.92 -3.70
C ILE A 120 3.22 4.12 -4.59
N SER A 121 4.26 4.75 -5.13
CA SER A 121 4.18 5.92 -6.01
C SER A 121 4.67 5.62 -7.42
N PHE A 122 3.92 6.07 -8.42
CA PHE A 122 4.23 5.98 -9.85
C PHE A 122 4.39 7.38 -10.43
N VAL A 123 5.53 7.64 -11.05
CA VAL A 123 5.85 8.93 -11.66
C VAL A 123 5.91 8.79 -13.17
N PHE A 124 5.03 9.49 -13.88
CA PHE A 124 4.96 9.56 -15.33
C PHE A 124 5.58 10.88 -15.81
N THR A 125 6.25 10.89 -16.96
CA THR A 125 6.95 12.09 -17.46
C THR A 125 6.69 12.34 -18.94
N ASN A 126 6.84 13.58 -19.39
CA ASN A 126 6.69 13.98 -20.80
C ASN A 126 5.32 13.63 -21.39
N GLY A 127 4.25 13.84 -20.62
CA GLY A 127 2.86 13.71 -21.08
C GLY A 127 2.40 12.28 -21.38
N GLN A 128 3.19 11.26 -21.06
CA GLN A 128 2.82 9.86 -21.31
C GLN A 128 3.54 8.88 -20.39
N GLY A 129 3.03 7.66 -20.26
CA GLY A 129 3.78 6.54 -19.71
C GLY A 129 2.92 5.36 -19.34
N ASN A 130 3.60 4.23 -19.12
CA ASN A 130 3.00 2.99 -18.65
C ASN A 130 3.78 2.52 -17.44
N ALA A 131 3.09 1.93 -16.46
CA ALA A 131 3.70 1.30 -15.32
C ALA A 131 2.91 0.05 -14.92
N GLN A 132 3.57 -0.91 -14.29
CA GLN A 132 2.92 -2.09 -13.75
C GLN A 132 3.54 -2.48 -12.41
N ILE A 133 2.69 -2.83 -11.45
CA ILE A 133 3.10 -3.53 -10.22
C ILE A 133 2.31 -4.83 -10.09
N SER A 134 2.94 -5.88 -9.58
CA SER A 134 2.29 -7.19 -9.40
C SER A 134 2.79 -7.98 -8.20
N GLN A 135 1.95 -8.89 -7.73
CA GLN A 135 2.30 -9.92 -6.74
C GLN A 135 1.73 -11.25 -7.22
N THR A 136 2.57 -12.28 -7.22
CA THR A 136 2.16 -13.63 -7.57
C THR A 136 1.42 -14.27 -6.39
N LEU A 137 0.19 -14.68 -6.64
CA LEU A 137 -0.67 -15.36 -5.68
C LEU A 137 -0.83 -16.83 -6.08
N SER A 138 -1.09 -17.70 -5.11
CA SER A 138 -1.22 -19.14 -5.35
C SER A 138 -2.47 -19.71 -4.69
N ASN A 139 -2.96 -20.82 -5.23
CA ASN A 139 -4.10 -21.58 -4.71
C ASN A 139 -5.38 -20.74 -4.56
N LEU A 140 -5.76 -19.97 -5.58
CA LEU A 140 -6.99 -19.19 -5.55
C LEU A 140 -8.18 -20.08 -5.94
N ASP A 141 -9.14 -20.27 -5.04
CA ASP A 141 -10.16 -21.33 -5.13
C ASP A 141 -11.55 -20.87 -4.64
N GLY A 142 -11.94 -19.64 -4.97
CA GLY A 142 -13.25 -19.12 -4.58
C GLY A 142 -13.58 -17.78 -5.22
N THR A 143 -14.48 -17.06 -4.56
CA THR A 143 -14.83 -15.67 -4.86
C THR A 143 -14.02 -14.77 -3.94
N TYR A 144 -13.43 -13.71 -4.50
CA TYR A 144 -12.55 -12.78 -3.81
C TYR A 144 -13.03 -11.35 -4.03
N ARG A 145 -12.82 -10.50 -3.02
CA ARG A 145 -12.93 -9.06 -3.14
C ARG A 145 -11.55 -8.45 -3.27
N LEU A 146 -11.30 -7.80 -4.41
CA LEU A 146 -10.21 -6.85 -4.54
C LEU A 146 -10.69 -5.51 -3.97
N ALA A 147 -9.90 -4.88 -3.12
CA ALA A 147 -10.06 -3.47 -2.77
C ALA A 147 -8.70 -2.79 -2.68
N TYR A 148 -8.64 -1.52 -3.04
CA TYR A 148 -7.44 -0.70 -3.01
C TYR A 148 -7.83 0.79 -2.97
N LYS A 149 -6.87 1.65 -2.66
CA LYS A 149 -7.03 3.09 -2.76
C LYS A 149 -6.01 3.67 -3.73
N TRP A 150 -6.39 4.72 -4.42
CA TRP A 150 -5.50 5.44 -5.32
C TRP A 150 -5.70 6.95 -5.19
N GLY A 151 -4.72 7.75 -5.59
CA GLY A 151 -4.85 9.20 -5.66
C GLY A 151 -3.85 9.82 -6.62
N VAL A 152 -4.16 11.03 -7.10
CA VAL A 152 -3.25 11.83 -7.94
C VAL A 152 -2.78 13.01 -7.11
N PHE A 153 -1.51 12.98 -6.70
CA PHE A 153 -1.00 13.86 -5.65
C PHE A 153 -0.18 15.05 -6.17
N SER A 154 0.44 14.92 -7.34
CA SER A 154 1.23 16.01 -7.90
C SER A 154 1.33 15.94 -9.41
N GLY A 155 1.55 17.10 -10.02
CA GLY A 155 1.90 17.24 -11.42
C GLY A 155 2.65 18.53 -11.68
N VAL A 156 3.52 18.52 -12.69
CA VAL A 156 4.39 19.63 -13.06
C VAL A 156 4.04 20.07 -14.47
N ASN A 157 3.87 21.39 -14.67
CA ASN A 157 3.51 22.00 -15.96
C ASN A 157 2.31 21.34 -16.63
N VAL A 158 1.24 21.10 -15.86
CA VAL A 158 0.02 20.50 -16.39
C VAL A 158 -0.75 21.53 -17.21
N GLY A 159 -0.88 21.27 -18.51
CA GLY A 159 -1.54 22.12 -19.49
C GLY A 159 -3.04 21.84 -19.57
N ALA A 160 -3.51 21.36 -20.72
CA ALA A 160 -4.92 21.04 -20.97
C ALA A 160 -5.49 19.90 -20.09
N GLY A 161 -4.64 19.20 -19.34
CA GLY A 161 -5.01 18.14 -18.40
C GLY A 161 -4.34 16.81 -18.71
N PHE A 162 -4.80 15.76 -18.04
CA PHE A 162 -4.32 14.40 -18.21
C PHE A 162 -5.47 13.40 -18.15
N SER A 163 -5.23 12.20 -18.66
CA SER A 163 -6.12 11.06 -18.54
C SER A 163 -5.28 9.82 -18.29
N CYS A 164 -5.65 9.10 -17.24
CA CYS A 164 -5.02 7.87 -16.85
C CYS A 164 -6.04 6.73 -16.76
N GLY A 165 -5.53 5.50 -16.80
CA GLY A 165 -6.26 4.29 -16.46
C GLY A 165 -5.45 3.46 -15.46
N ILE A 166 -6.09 3.04 -14.38
CA ILE A 166 -5.56 2.07 -13.42
C ILE A 166 -6.37 0.79 -13.58
N THR A 167 -5.77 -0.24 -14.16
CA THR A 167 -6.47 -1.47 -14.55
C THR A 167 -5.95 -2.65 -13.72
N PRO A 168 -6.71 -3.14 -12.74
CA PRO A 168 -6.36 -4.34 -12.01
C PRO A 168 -6.57 -5.60 -12.88
N LYS A 169 -5.70 -6.60 -12.71
CA LYS A 169 -5.83 -7.91 -13.35
C LYS A 169 -5.48 -9.04 -12.39
N ILE A 170 -6.17 -10.17 -12.52
CA ILE A 170 -5.87 -11.43 -11.81
C ILE A 170 -5.57 -12.48 -12.88
N GLY A 171 -4.29 -12.74 -13.11
CA GLY A 171 -3.80 -13.48 -14.28
C GLY A 171 -4.27 -12.80 -15.57
N ASP A 172 -5.00 -13.54 -16.41
CA ASP A 172 -5.56 -13.02 -17.66
C ASP A 172 -6.88 -12.25 -17.49
N ASN A 173 -7.52 -12.33 -16.32
CA ASN A 173 -8.78 -11.64 -16.06
C ASN A 173 -8.53 -10.15 -15.83
N THR A 174 -9.14 -9.32 -16.68
CA THR A 174 -9.10 -7.86 -16.54
C THR A 174 -10.31 -7.37 -15.76
N LEU A 175 -10.08 -6.61 -14.69
CA LEU A 175 -11.13 -6.00 -13.88
C LEU A 175 -11.42 -4.58 -14.38
N LEU A 176 -12.48 -3.95 -13.88
CA LEU A 176 -12.85 -2.58 -14.27
C LEU A 176 -11.73 -1.60 -13.88
N SER A 177 -11.37 -0.74 -14.82
CA SER A 177 -10.36 0.28 -14.60
C SER A 177 -10.94 1.49 -13.84
N ALA A 178 -10.13 2.11 -12.99
CA ALA A 178 -10.35 3.49 -12.56
C ALA A 178 -9.74 4.46 -13.58
N TYR A 179 -10.35 5.64 -13.75
CA TYR A 179 -9.92 6.62 -14.75
C TYR A 179 -9.60 7.99 -14.13
N PRO A 180 -8.42 8.17 -13.52
CA PRO A 180 -8.01 9.48 -13.00
C PRO A 180 -7.85 10.50 -14.14
N TYR A 181 -8.47 11.67 -13.99
CA TYR A 181 -8.33 12.79 -14.93
C TYR A 181 -8.17 14.16 -14.23
N GLU A 182 -8.14 14.16 -12.89
CA GLU A 182 -7.99 15.34 -12.06
C GLU A 182 -7.21 14.99 -10.78
N TYR A 183 -6.76 16.02 -10.06
CA TYR A 183 -6.16 15.83 -8.75
C TYR A 183 -7.24 15.46 -7.75
N VAL A 184 -7.13 14.26 -7.22
CA VAL A 184 -8.03 13.73 -6.21
C VAL A 184 -7.20 13.04 -5.14
N GLY A 185 -7.61 13.23 -3.89
CA GLY A 185 -7.06 12.49 -2.77
C GLY A 185 -7.39 11.00 -2.86
N TRP A 186 -7.12 10.29 -1.77
CA TRP A 186 -7.35 8.85 -1.68
C TRP A 186 -8.80 8.48 -2.01
N THR A 187 -8.95 7.76 -3.12
CA THR A 187 -10.21 7.30 -3.69
C THR A 187 -10.26 5.78 -3.59
N PRO A 188 -11.24 5.21 -2.86
CA PRO A 188 -11.36 3.76 -2.73
C PRO A 188 -11.94 3.12 -4.00
N GLN A 189 -11.51 1.90 -4.27
CA GLN A 189 -12.03 1.02 -5.32
C GLN A 189 -12.26 -0.37 -4.75
N SER A 190 -13.32 -1.05 -5.19
CA SER A 190 -13.58 -2.44 -4.81
C SER A 190 -14.34 -3.19 -5.89
N GLN A 191 -13.93 -4.44 -6.14
CA GLN A 191 -14.49 -5.30 -7.17
C GLN A 191 -14.47 -6.76 -6.72
N ILE A 192 -15.36 -7.57 -7.30
CA ILE A 192 -15.43 -9.01 -7.08
C ILE A 192 -14.79 -9.75 -8.25
N TRP A 193 -13.96 -10.74 -7.94
CA TRP A 193 -13.45 -11.71 -8.90
C TRP A 193 -13.78 -13.13 -8.41
N SER A 194 -14.03 -14.05 -9.32
CA SER A 194 -14.28 -15.46 -8.98
C SER A 194 -13.42 -16.38 -9.85
N SER A 195 -12.90 -17.42 -9.21
CA SER A 195 -12.24 -18.55 -9.88
C SER A 195 -13.21 -19.47 -10.64
N ALA A 196 -14.51 -19.15 -10.63
CA ALA A 196 -15.58 -19.92 -11.25
C ALA A 196 -15.63 -21.39 -10.79
N GLY A 197 -15.28 -21.63 -9.52
CA GLY A 197 -15.28 -22.96 -8.90
C GLY A 197 -14.05 -23.81 -9.22
N ASN A 198 -13.04 -23.27 -9.92
CA ASN A 198 -11.79 -23.97 -10.20
C ASN A 198 -10.67 -23.51 -9.25
N VAL A 199 -9.70 -24.38 -8.98
CA VAL A 199 -8.48 -23.96 -8.30
C VAL A 199 -7.53 -23.35 -9.33
N VAL A 200 -7.22 -22.06 -9.17
CA VAL A 200 -6.17 -21.37 -9.91
C VAL A 200 -4.87 -21.54 -9.12
N ALA A 201 -4.02 -22.45 -9.59
CA ALA A 201 -2.77 -22.82 -8.91
C ALA A 201 -1.86 -21.61 -8.68
N GLN A 202 -1.76 -20.72 -9.67
CA GLN A 202 -0.99 -19.49 -9.60
C GLN A 202 -1.59 -18.43 -10.52
N ALA A 203 -1.61 -17.17 -10.05
CA ALA A 203 -1.97 -16.01 -10.86
C ALA A 203 -1.33 -14.74 -10.29
N ASP A 204 -0.97 -13.80 -11.16
CA ASP A 204 -0.51 -12.49 -10.72
C ASP A 204 -1.71 -11.57 -10.47
N LEU A 205 -1.81 -11.04 -9.25
CA LEU A 205 -2.55 -9.80 -9.02
C LEU A 205 -1.67 -8.65 -9.50
N SER A 206 -2.13 -7.91 -10.50
CA SER A 206 -1.38 -6.78 -11.06
C SER A 206 -2.23 -5.54 -11.22
N PHE A 207 -1.58 -4.38 -11.18
CA PHE A 207 -2.16 -3.10 -11.54
C PHE A 207 -1.37 -2.55 -12.71
N VAL A 208 -2.06 -2.35 -13.84
CA VAL A 208 -1.48 -1.72 -15.03
C VAL A 208 -1.95 -0.28 -15.09
N LEU A 209 -1.00 0.64 -15.04
CA LEU A 209 -1.24 2.07 -15.12
C LEU A 209 -0.82 2.58 -16.49
N GLN A 210 -1.68 3.38 -17.11
CA GLN A 210 -1.39 4.06 -18.37
C GLN A 210 -1.83 5.51 -18.23
N CYS A 211 -0.96 6.46 -18.54
CA CYS A 211 -1.26 7.88 -18.47
C CYS A 211 -0.87 8.58 -19.76
N SER A 212 -1.65 9.59 -20.11
CA SER A 212 -1.38 10.48 -21.24
C SER A 212 -1.95 11.88 -20.96
N GLY A 213 -1.36 12.92 -21.54
CA GLY A 213 -1.82 14.30 -21.34
C GLY A 213 -0.75 15.35 -21.62
N GLU A 214 -1.01 16.56 -21.14
CA GLU A 214 -0.06 17.67 -21.17
C GLU A 214 0.49 17.88 -19.78
N TYR A 215 1.66 17.31 -19.49
CA TYR A 215 2.38 17.47 -18.24
C TYR A 215 3.86 17.12 -18.42
N ASP A 216 4.75 17.75 -17.68
CA ASP A 216 6.16 17.32 -17.61
C ASP A 216 6.31 16.13 -16.66
N GLN A 217 5.53 16.13 -15.57
CA GLN A 217 5.48 15.07 -14.59
C GLN A 217 4.07 14.91 -14.01
N LEU A 218 3.66 13.68 -13.71
CA LEU A 218 2.42 13.35 -13.01
C LEU A 218 2.68 12.20 -12.03
N THR A 219 2.18 12.31 -10.80
CA THR A 219 2.36 11.30 -9.75
C THR A 219 1.04 10.70 -9.31
N ILE A 220 0.95 9.37 -9.37
CA ILE A 220 -0.18 8.59 -8.88
C ILE A 220 0.32 7.64 -7.79
N ASN A 221 -0.37 7.60 -6.66
CA ASN A 221 -0.07 6.63 -5.60
C ASN A 221 -1.20 5.59 -5.49
N ILE A 222 -0.83 4.37 -5.08
CA ILE A 222 -1.74 3.29 -4.72
C ILE A 222 -1.39 2.81 -3.31
N ASP A 223 -2.39 2.41 -2.53
CA ASP A 223 -2.21 1.93 -1.16
C ASP A 223 -3.36 1.00 -0.73
N ASP A 224 -3.21 0.36 0.43
CA ASP A 224 -4.19 -0.53 1.08
C ASP A 224 -4.73 -1.63 0.15
N ILE A 225 -3.85 -2.33 -0.57
CA ILE A 225 -4.27 -3.35 -1.52
C ILE A 225 -4.68 -4.62 -0.78
N THR A 226 -5.94 -5.02 -0.92
CA THR A 226 -6.49 -6.22 -0.32
C THR A 226 -7.11 -7.12 -1.38
N PHE A 227 -6.87 -8.42 -1.27
CA PHE A 227 -7.54 -9.44 -2.06
C PHE A 227 -8.01 -10.54 -1.13
N THR A 228 -9.27 -10.43 -0.71
CA THR A 228 -9.81 -11.22 0.38
C THR A 228 -10.77 -12.28 -0.15
N LYS A 229 -10.50 -13.55 0.14
CA LYS A 229 -11.41 -14.66 -0.14
C LYS A 229 -12.70 -14.43 0.66
N LEU A 230 -13.80 -14.27 -0.06
CA LEU A 230 -15.12 -14.13 0.50
C LEU A 230 -15.67 -15.49 0.90
N CYS A 231 -16.63 -15.44 1.81
CA CYS A 231 -17.09 -16.61 2.51
C CYS A 231 -18.57 -16.42 2.93
N GLY A 232 -19.33 -17.51 3.07
CA GLY A 232 -20.75 -17.45 3.43
C GLY A 232 -21.61 -16.82 2.32
N PRO A 233 -22.67 -16.07 2.65
CA PRO A 233 -23.55 -15.44 1.65
C PRO A 233 -22.85 -14.49 0.68
N GLN A 234 -21.67 -13.98 1.04
CA GLN A 234 -20.88 -13.07 0.22
C GLN A 234 -20.05 -13.80 -0.85
N ALA A 235 -19.92 -15.12 -0.76
CA ALA A 235 -19.19 -15.94 -1.74
C ALA A 235 -20.02 -16.32 -2.97
N ASN A 236 -21.34 -16.11 -2.92
CA ASN A 236 -22.32 -16.54 -3.92
C ASN A 236 -22.78 -15.40 -4.83
#